data_AF-A0A8H6AMG3-F1
#
_entry.id   AF-A0A8H6AMG3-F1
#
_cell.length_a   1.000
_cell.length_b   1.000
_cell.length_c   1.000
_cell.angle_alpha   90.00
_cell.angle_beta   90.00
_cell.angle_gamma   90.00
#
_symmetry.space_group_name_H-M   'P 1'
#
loop_
_entity.id
_entity.type
_entity.pdbx_description
1 polymer ?
#
loop_
_entity_poly.entity_id
_entity_poly.type
_entity_poly.pdbx_seq_one_letter_code
_entity_poly.pdbx_strand_id
1 'polypeptide(L)'
;MSSDDDLPARNAPFHDPQTTSAHSISRQGRAKMFHPLPGQLIKDCQSQWSDSLTRSQKYHEATSANSVPGATEIPVPSMKIVARTPRPSESNVGTGTKLSDRDVSFSLAPGNGMLKMSVDAMTEFICDYANRWHSTLPSSDPSRVTPNRYLPGTVPLFAYWSTDFHEVMEQGPKHAAAELTKRFSREEFWQLRYIFFLVQTGSEERDLFGHIAVCAISPEAKTIDYLCSAADDGLIRGKGAQCVENFLAMLTIYLGDEPPLRQRFNPCDWKLRTGRSELQDEEEPDCGIYTICNIMCLAFAWELSYGARRGQEMRNGRIRICSTLRVSGFRGFNPAKGADNTFYYPLNNLSPPNSLIDSFVQILHFPGLMINETLTAEVRRRSPMYYGCPDKETLYAHCDRNKRFYPNFDKVGISGRLVPFAKFLSWVERYDLARERDVAPFPKPYLPNGSNGSKDWIPPDAHWPTRRLW
;
A
#
# COMPACT_ATOMS: atom_id res chain seq x y z
N MET A 1 -20.00 -28.92 -26.00
CA MET A 1 -19.75 -27.49 -25.71
C MET A 1 -18.40 -27.42 -25.02
N SER A 2 -17.47 -26.65 -25.57
CA SER A 2 -16.07 -26.61 -25.12
C SER A 2 -15.96 -25.88 -23.77
N SER A 3 -15.24 -26.46 -22.81
CA SER A 3 -14.95 -25.83 -21.51
C SER A 3 -13.98 -24.63 -21.61
N ASP A 4 -13.51 -24.29 -22.82
CA ASP A 4 -12.58 -23.18 -23.06
C ASP A 4 -13.28 -21.84 -23.40
N ASP A 5 -14.60 -21.84 -23.62
CA ASP A 5 -15.37 -20.66 -24.05
C ASP A 5 -15.88 -19.78 -22.89
N ASP A 6 -15.84 -20.25 -21.64
CA ASP A 6 -16.33 -19.52 -20.46
C ASP A 6 -15.21 -18.81 -19.68
N LEU A 7 -14.28 -18.17 -20.39
CA LEU A 7 -13.39 -17.18 -19.79
C LEU A 7 -14.11 -15.81 -19.84
N PRO A 8 -14.73 -15.31 -18.74
CA PRO A 8 -15.37 -13.99 -18.73
C PRO A 8 -14.41 -12.85 -19.09
N ALA A 9 -13.10 -13.11 -19.13
CA ALA A 9 -12.03 -12.15 -19.37
C ALA A 9 -11.23 -12.36 -20.68
N ARG A 10 -11.64 -13.25 -21.59
CA ARG A 10 -10.85 -13.50 -22.81
C ARG A 10 -11.03 -12.41 -23.88
N ASN A 11 -12.24 -11.87 -24.09
CA ASN A 11 -12.52 -10.99 -25.24
C ASN A 11 -13.67 -9.98 -25.06
N ALA A 12 -14.11 -9.65 -23.85
CA ALA A 12 -15.27 -8.75 -23.71
C ALA A 12 -14.87 -7.25 -23.61
N PRO A 13 -15.69 -6.33 -24.17
CA PRO A 13 -15.35 -4.92 -24.39
C PRO A 13 -15.52 -4.09 -23.11
N PHE A 14 -14.73 -4.38 -22.08
CA PHE A 14 -14.85 -3.73 -20.76
C PHE A 14 -14.18 -2.35 -20.66
N HIS A 15 -13.77 -1.80 -21.79
CA HIS A 15 -13.18 -0.48 -21.91
C HIS A 15 -14.14 0.55 -22.48
N ASP A 16 -15.40 0.19 -22.79
CA ASP A 16 -16.42 1.19 -23.12
C ASP A 16 -16.98 1.80 -21.81
N PRO A 17 -16.60 3.04 -21.45
CA PRO A 17 -17.03 3.68 -20.22
C PRO A 17 -18.53 4.01 -20.24
N GLN A 18 -19.18 3.94 -21.41
CA GLN A 18 -20.62 4.20 -21.54
C GLN A 18 -21.49 3.02 -21.11
N THR A 19 -20.94 1.81 -21.08
CA THR A 19 -21.71 0.57 -20.85
C THR A 19 -21.22 -0.27 -19.67
N THR A 20 -20.04 0.00 -19.10
CA THR A 20 -19.44 -0.82 -18.04
C THR A 20 -19.30 -0.06 -16.72
N SER A 21 -19.88 -0.58 -15.63
CA SER A 21 -19.77 0.01 -14.28
C SER A 21 -18.45 -0.33 -13.58
N ALA A 22 -17.99 0.53 -12.65
CA ALA A 22 -16.80 0.30 -11.83
C ALA A 22 -16.86 -1.03 -11.04
N HIS A 23 -18.03 -1.38 -10.51
CA HIS A 23 -18.25 -2.65 -9.83
C HIS A 23 -18.05 -3.85 -10.77
N SER A 24 -18.46 -3.75 -12.05
CA SER A 24 -18.27 -4.83 -13.01
C SER A 24 -16.78 -5.06 -13.30
N ILE A 25 -16.01 -3.99 -13.53
CA ILE A 25 -14.57 -4.06 -13.76
C ILE A 25 -13.87 -4.66 -12.54
N SER A 26 -14.20 -4.17 -11.34
CA SER A 26 -13.64 -4.70 -10.10
C SER A 26 -13.96 -6.19 -9.90
N ARG A 27 -15.21 -6.61 -10.13
CA ARG A 27 -15.62 -8.01 -9.97
C ARG A 27 -14.82 -8.93 -10.89
N GLN A 28 -14.63 -8.52 -12.15
CA GLN A 28 -13.88 -9.30 -13.13
C GLN A 28 -12.38 -9.32 -12.85
N GLY A 29 -11.80 -8.18 -12.45
CA GLY A 29 -10.41 -8.10 -12.02
C GLY A 29 -10.12 -9.07 -10.87
N ARG A 30 -10.96 -9.05 -9.83
CA ARG A 30 -10.85 -9.99 -8.69
C ARG A 30 -11.02 -11.46 -9.11
N ALA A 31 -12.00 -11.76 -9.97
CA ALA A 31 -12.16 -13.11 -10.49
C ALA A 31 -10.93 -13.57 -11.29
N LYS A 32 -10.32 -12.66 -12.07
CA LYS A 32 -9.13 -12.98 -12.88
C LYS A 32 -7.91 -13.33 -12.04
N MET A 33 -7.79 -12.80 -10.81
CA MET A 33 -6.68 -13.18 -9.91
C MET A 33 -6.65 -14.69 -9.60
N PHE A 34 -7.82 -15.34 -9.53
CA PHE A 34 -7.95 -16.75 -9.13
C PHE A 34 -8.50 -17.67 -10.24
N HIS A 35 -8.79 -17.13 -11.41
CA HIS A 35 -9.26 -17.91 -12.56
C HIS A 35 -8.14 -18.84 -13.06
N PRO A 36 -8.40 -20.12 -13.36
CA PRO A 36 -7.38 -21.02 -13.90
C PRO A 36 -6.76 -20.47 -15.20
N LEU A 37 -5.46 -20.72 -15.39
CA LEU A 37 -4.82 -20.48 -16.68
C LEU A 37 -5.23 -21.55 -17.70
N PRO A 38 -5.08 -21.29 -19.02
CA PRO A 38 -5.16 -22.33 -20.03
C PRO A 38 -4.30 -23.55 -19.67
N GLY A 39 -4.81 -24.76 -19.94
CA GLY A 39 -4.18 -26.01 -19.48
C GLY A 39 -2.72 -26.18 -19.91
N GLN A 40 -2.33 -25.66 -21.09
CA GLN A 40 -0.94 -25.69 -21.54
C GLN A 40 -0.02 -24.87 -20.62
N LEU A 41 -0.43 -23.65 -20.23
CA LEU A 41 0.37 -22.81 -19.32
C LEU A 41 0.48 -23.42 -17.93
N ILE A 42 -0.56 -24.11 -17.46
CA ILE A 42 -0.51 -24.87 -16.20
C ILE A 42 0.57 -25.97 -16.29
N LYS A 43 0.56 -26.76 -17.37
CA LYS A 43 1.56 -27.82 -17.60
C LYS A 43 2.97 -27.27 -17.71
N ASP A 44 3.14 -26.15 -18.43
CA ASP A 44 4.45 -25.50 -18.58
C ASP A 44 4.97 -25.00 -17.22
N CYS A 45 4.09 -24.44 -16.39
CA CYS A 45 4.42 -23.98 -15.04
C CYS A 45 4.82 -25.16 -14.12
N GLN A 46 4.08 -26.27 -14.19
CA GLN A 46 4.39 -27.49 -13.43
C GLN A 46 5.71 -28.14 -13.86
N SER A 47 5.97 -28.23 -15.16
CA SER A 47 7.24 -28.76 -15.68
C SER A 47 8.42 -27.92 -15.23
N GLN A 48 8.28 -26.59 -15.24
CA GLN A 48 9.33 -25.68 -14.78
C GLN A 48 9.60 -25.82 -13.29
N TRP A 49 8.56 -26.01 -12.49
CA TRP A 49 8.72 -26.32 -11.07
C TRP A 49 9.48 -27.62 -10.86
N SER A 50 9.15 -28.69 -11.57
CA SER A 50 9.89 -29.96 -11.49
C SER A 50 11.37 -29.78 -11.84
N ASP A 51 11.67 -29.07 -12.92
CA ASP A 51 13.04 -28.77 -13.33
C ASP A 51 13.80 -27.95 -12.27
N SER A 52 13.13 -26.97 -11.68
CA SER A 52 13.70 -26.11 -10.64
C SER A 52 13.95 -26.89 -9.34
N LEU A 53 13.02 -27.75 -8.94
CA LEU A 53 13.17 -28.62 -7.78
C LEU A 53 14.37 -29.55 -7.93
N THR A 54 14.53 -30.19 -9.10
CA THR A 54 15.69 -31.04 -9.39
C THR A 54 17.00 -30.24 -9.34
N ARG A 55 17.04 -29.01 -9.87
CA ARG A 55 18.23 -28.15 -9.76
C ARG A 55 18.52 -27.77 -8.32
N SER A 56 17.50 -27.43 -7.54
CA SER A 56 17.65 -27.05 -6.13
C SER A 56 18.16 -28.21 -5.28
N GLN A 57 17.67 -29.44 -5.50
CA GLN A 57 18.16 -30.64 -4.82
C GLN A 57 19.65 -30.87 -5.12
N LYS A 58 20.03 -30.85 -6.40
CA LYS A 58 21.45 -30.98 -6.80
C LYS A 58 22.33 -29.85 -6.24
N TYR A 59 21.80 -28.63 -6.17
CA TYR A 59 22.49 -27.51 -5.54
C TYR A 59 22.78 -27.81 -4.07
N HIS A 60 21.77 -28.21 -3.30
CA HIS A 60 21.93 -28.53 -1.88
C HIS A 60 22.87 -29.72 -1.65
N GLU A 61 22.74 -30.79 -2.43
CA GLU A 61 23.64 -31.95 -2.37
C GLU A 61 25.10 -31.55 -2.60
N ALA A 62 25.37 -30.75 -3.63
CA ALA A 62 26.72 -30.27 -3.93
C ALA A 62 27.26 -29.35 -2.83
N THR A 63 26.45 -28.41 -2.32
CA THR A 63 26.85 -27.51 -1.22
C THR A 63 27.15 -28.28 0.06
N SER A 64 26.31 -29.25 0.44
CA SER A 64 26.54 -30.09 1.61
C SER A 64 27.80 -30.94 1.45
N ALA A 65 28.02 -31.56 0.29
CA ALA A 65 29.23 -32.34 0.02
C ALA A 65 30.51 -31.48 0.12
N ASN A 66 30.48 -30.27 -0.44
CA ASN A 66 31.63 -29.35 -0.44
C ASN A 66 31.91 -28.72 0.93
N SER A 67 30.94 -28.76 1.86
CA SER A 67 31.13 -28.25 3.23
C SER A 67 31.99 -29.18 4.11
N VAL A 68 32.25 -30.41 3.67
CA VAL A 68 33.04 -31.40 4.41
C VAL A 68 34.55 -31.17 4.14
N PRO A 69 35.37 -30.89 5.18
CA PRO A 69 36.80 -30.67 5.00
C PRO A 69 37.49 -31.86 4.33
N GLY A 70 38.23 -31.61 3.24
CA GLY A 70 38.97 -32.65 2.49
C GLY A 70 38.14 -33.44 1.48
N ALA A 71 36.86 -33.12 1.30
CA ALA A 71 36.03 -33.70 0.24
C ALA A 71 36.49 -33.25 -1.15
N THR A 72 36.30 -34.11 -2.15
CA THR A 72 36.46 -33.73 -3.56
C THR A 72 35.35 -32.75 -3.93
N GLU A 73 35.71 -31.53 -4.35
CA GLU A 73 34.73 -30.51 -4.75
C GLU A 73 33.87 -31.00 -5.92
N ILE A 74 32.56 -30.99 -5.72
CA ILE A 74 31.56 -31.26 -6.74
C ILE A 74 31.09 -29.92 -7.33
N PRO A 75 30.95 -29.78 -8.66
CA PRO A 75 30.42 -28.57 -9.27
C PRO A 75 29.01 -28.24 -8.74
N VAL A 76 28.85 -27.04 -8.19
CA VAL A 76 27.55 -26.55 -7.71
C VAL A 76 26.75 -26.04 -8.91
N PRO A 77 25.58 -26.63 -9.24
CA PRO A 77 24.76 -26.17 -10.36
C PRO A 77 24.22 -24.76 -10.10
N SER A 78 24.39 -23.85 -11.05
CA SER A 78 23.81 -22.51 -10.93
C SER A 78 22.29 -22.53 -11.16
N MET A 79 21.57 -21.75 -10.37
CA MET A 79 20.16 -21.48 -10.62
C MET A 79 20.02 -20.70 -11.94
N LYS A 80 19.00 -21.04 -12.73
CA LYS A 80 18.83 -20.47 -14.07
C LYS A 80 18.06 -19.18 -13.96
N ILE A 81 18.61 -18.07 -14.46
CA ILE A 81 17.83 -16.84 -14.62
C ILE A 81 16.76 -17.05 -15.69
N VAL A 82 15.49 -16.90 -15.31
CA VAL A 82 14.33 -17.15 -16.18
C VAL A 82 13.49 -15.91 -16.44
N ALA A 83 13.61 -14.88 -15.60
CA ALA A 83 12.88 -13.63 -15.77
C ALA A 83 13.69 -12.45 -15.23
N ARG A 84 13.21 -11.25 -15.51
CA ARG A 84 13.78 -10.00 -15.01
C ARG A 84 12.67 -8.94 -14.87
N THR A 85 12.71 -8.15 -13.82
CA THR A 85 11.88 -6.94 -13.70
C THR A 85 12.40 -5.84 -14.65
N PRO A 86 11.62 -4.82 -15.05
CA PRO A 86 12.09 -3.78 -15.97
C PRO A 86 13.36 -3.08 -15.48
N ARG A 87 14.24 -2.64 -16.38
CA ARG A 87 15.43 -1.85 -15.97
C ARG A 87 15.01 -0.43 -15.58
N PRO A 88 15.85 0.31 -14.82
CA PRO A 88 15.65 1.75 -14.64
C PRO A 88 15.56 2.51 -15.97
N SER A 89 16.27 2.04 -17.01
CA SER A 89 16.21 2.59 -18.37
C SER A 89 14.92 2.26 -19.13
N GLU A 90 14.16 1.28 -18.64
CA GLU A 90 12.94 0.78 -19.26
C GLU A 90 11.70 1.22 -18.50
N SER A 91 11.76 1.54 -17.21
CA SER A 91 10.63 1.91 -16.37
C SER A 91 11.10 2.77 -15.20
N ASN A 92 10.31 3.77 -14.81
CA ASN A 92 10.60 4.66 -13.67
C ASN A 92 10.47 4.00 -12.30
N VAL A 93 9.97 2.76 -12.24
CA VAL A 93 9.99 1.91 -11.04
C VAL A 93 10.87 0.66 -11.22
N GLY A 94 11.54 0.56 -12.37
CA GLY A 94 12.30 -0.61 -12.76
C GLY A 94 13.62 -0.75 -12.01
N THR A 95 13.88 -1.91 -11.41
CA THR A 95 15.15 -2.21 -10.72
C THR A 95 16.10 -3.08 -11.56
N GLY A 96 15.57 -3.83 -12.54
CA GLY A 96 16.34 -4.77 -13.34
C GLY A 96 16.68 -6.07 -12.60
N THR A 97 15.98 -6.36 -11.49
CA THR A 97 16.18 -7.55 -10.67
C THR A 97 16.03 -8.82 -11.50
N LYS A 98 17.02 -9.71 -11.44
CA LYS A 98 17.03 -11.00 -12.14
C LYS A 98 16.37 -12.04 -11.27
N LEU A 99 15.42 -12.78 -11.82
CA LEU A 99 14.71 -13.85 -11.13
C LEU A 99 15.21 -15.19 -11.64
N SER A 100 15.64 -16.03 -10.71
CA SER A 100 15.95 -17.43 -10.98
C SER A 100 14.69 -18.28 -11.11
N ASP A 101 14.84 -19.48 -11.65
CA ASP A 101 13.78 -20.47 -11.73
C ASP A 101 13.25 -20.87 -10.35
N ARG A 102 14.12 -20.86 -9.31
CA ARG A 102 13.71 -21.03 -7.92
C ARG A 102 12.83 -19.86 -7.48
N ASP A 103 13.22 -18.62 -7.73
CA ASP A 103 12.46 -17.44 -7.30
C ASP A 103 11.05 -17.41 -7.90
N VAL A 104 10.92 -17.89 -9.13
CA VAL A 104 9.62 -17.95 -9.83
C VAL A 104 8.79 -19.15 -9.40
N SER A 105 9.40 -20.30 -9.16
CA SER A 105 8.69 -21.58 -9.01
C SER A 105 8.60 -22.08 -7.57
N PHE A 106 9.33 -21.49 -6.62
CA PHE A 106 9.42 -21.94 -5.23
C PHE A 106 8.04 -22.07 -4.59
N SER A 107 7.17 -21.10 -4.86
CA SER A 107 5.83 -21.09 -4.30
C SER A 107 4.96 -22.22 -4.83
N LEU A 108 5.28 -22.91 -5.93
CA LEU A 108 4.44 -23.99 -6.45
C LEU A 108 4.48 -25.28 -5.63
N ALA A 109 5.47 -25.43 -4.74
CA ALA A 109 5.53 -26.61 -3.89
C ALA A 109 4.44 -26.58 -2.80
N PRO A 110 3.86 -27.74 -2.44
CA PRO A 110 2.92 -27.83 -1.32
C PRO A 110 3.55 -27.32 -0.02
N GLY A 111 2.81 -26.52 0.75
CA GLY A 111 3.28 -25.98 2.03
C GLY A 111 4.36 -24.89 1.92
N ASN A 112 4.70 -24.42 0.72
CA ASN A 112 5.61 -23.29 0.56
C ASN A 112 4.87 -21.96 0.52
N GLY A 113 5.46 -20.95 1.15
CA GLY A 113 5.08 -19.55 0.95
C GLY A 113 5.64 -18.96 -0.34
N MET A 114 5.59 -17.63 -0.42
CA MET A 114 6.27 -16.87 -1.47
C MET A 114 7.58 -16.30 -0.93
N LEU A 115 8.63 -16.32 -1.74
CA LEU A 115 9.91 -15.70 -1.37
C LEU A 115 9.79 -14.17 -1.43
N LYS A 116 10.55 -13.50 -0.57
CA LYS A 116 10.71 -12.03 -0.50
C LYS A 116 10.85 -11.40 -1.89
N MET A 117 11.84 -11.89 -2.65
CA MET A 117 12.15 -11.43 -4.01
C MET A 117 11.00 -11.66 -5.01
N SER A 118 10.19 -12.72 -4.84
CA SER A 118 9.03 -12.98 -5.70
C SER A 118 7.92 -11.94 -5.45
N VAL A 119 7.69 -11.57 -4.19
CA VAL A 119 6.70 -10.54 -3.82
C VAL A 119 7.16 -9.16 -4.26
N ASP A 120 8.44 -8.82 -4.06
CA ASP A 120 9.02 -7.57 -4.54
C ASP A 120 8.88 -7.44 -6.06
N ALA A 121 9.28 -8.47 -6.82
CA ALA A 121 9.21 -8.44 -8.27
C ALA A 121 7.77 -8.36 -8.79
N MET A 122 6.83 -9.06 -8.16
CA MET A 122 5.41 -8.95 -8.52
C MET A 122 4.87 -7.55 -8.24
N THR A 123 5.24 -6.95 -7.10
CA THR A 123 4.87 -5.58 -6.74
C THR A 123 5.44 -4.56 -7.74
N GLU A 124 6.69 -4.74 -8.18
CA GLU A 124 7.30 -3.93 -9.23
C GLU A 124 6.51 -4.04 -10.56
N PHE A 125 6.16 -5.26 -10.98
CA PHE A 125 5.35 -5.47 -12.19
C PHE A 125 3.96 -4.83 -12.07
N ILE A 126 3.33 -4.84 -10.89
CA ILE A 126 2.03 -4.19 -10.66
C ILE A 126 2.17 -2.68 -10.83
N CYS A 127 3.19 -2.08 -10.19
CA CYS A 127 3.45 -0.64 -10.30
C CYS A 127 3.77 -0.24 -11.74
N ASP A 128 4.64 -0.98 -12.42
CA ASP A 128 4.97 -0.74 -13.84
C ASP A 128 3.73 -0.80 -14.73
N TYR A 129 2.86 -1.79 -14.51
CA TYR A 129 1.63 -1.95 -15.29
C TYR A 129 0.62 -0.82 -15.05
N ALA A 130 0.39 -0.46 -13.79
CA ALA A 130 -0.51 0.64 -13.44
C ALA A 130 0.01 1.98 -13.96
N ASN A 131 1.31 2.23 -13.82
CA ASN A 131 1.96 3.39 -14.41
C ASN A 131 1.76 3.40 -15.93
N ARG A 132 2.13 2.35 -16.66
CA ARG A 132 1.94 2.26 -18.12
C ARG A 132 0.51 2.61 -18.56
N TRP A 133 -0.49 2.16 -17.81
CA TRP A 133 -1.89 2.44 -18.08
C TRP A 133 -2.27 3.92 -17.93
N HIS A 134 -1.73 4.60 -16.92
CA HIS A 134 -1.99 6.02 -16.65
C HIS A 134 -1.06 6.97 -17.43
N SER A 135 -0.15 6.46 -18.25
CA SER A 135 0.75 7.28 -19.05
C SER A 135 0.01 8.01 -20.17
N THR A 136 0.16 9.34 -20.20
CA THR A 136 -0.34 10.23 -21.26
C THR A 136 0.67 10.44 -22.40
N LEU A 137 1.85 9.80 -22.31
CA LEU A 137 2.90 9.96 -23.32
C LEU A 137 2.47 9.30 -24.64
N PRO A 138 2.66 9.95 -25.80
CA PRO A 138 2.33 9.37 -27.10
C PRO A 138 3.20 8.13 -27.36
N SER A 139 2.57 7.00 -27.69
CA SER A 139 3.28 5.75 -27.97
C SER A 139 4.07 5.84 -29.27
N SER A 140 5.38 5.60 -29.19
CA SER A 140 6.22 5.39 -30.36
C SER A 140 6.27 3.93 -30.81
N ASP A 141 5.53 3.03 -30.14
CA ASP A 141 5.48 1.61 -30.46
C ASP A 141 4.43 1.33 -31.56
N PRO A 142 4.85 1.00 -32.79
CA PRO A 142 3.93 0.74 -33.89
C PRO A 142 3.05 -0.51 -33.67
N SER A 143 3.34 -1.34 -32.66
CA SER A 143 2.57 -2.55 -32.38
C SER A 143 1.31 -2.31 -31.53
N ARG A 144 1.18 -1.17 -30.82
CA ARG A 144 0.15 -0.92 -29.78
C ARG A 144 0.07 -1.98 -28.66
N VAL A 145 0.94 -3.00 -28.63
CA VAL A 145 0.88 -4.11 -27.66
C VAL A 145 1.58 -3.74 -26.34
N THR A 146 2.51 -2.79 -26.37
CA THR A 146 3.26 -2.32 -25.20
C THR A 146 2.93 -0.85 -24.94
N PRO A 147 2.04 -0.52 -23.98
CA PRO A 147 1.86 0.88 -23.57
C PRO A 147 3.19 1.42 -23.05
N ASN A 148 3.47 2.68 -23.38
CA ASN A 148 4.70 3.40 -23.05
C ASN A 148 5.10 3.12 -21.61
N ARG A 149 6.22 2.42 -21.43
CA ARG A 149 6.88 2.40 -20.14
C ARG A 149 7.36 3.83 -19.89
N TYR A 150 7.00 4.40 -18.75
CA TYR A 150 7.44 5.75 -18.42
C TYR A 150 8.97 5.83 -18.52
N LEU A 151 9.44 6.77 -19.31
CA LEU A 151 10.86 6.96 -19.56
C LEU A 151 11.56 7.42 -18.26
N PRO A 152 12.86 7.12 -18.10
CA PRO A 152 13.67 7.62 -17.00
C PRO A 152 13.49 9.14 -16.85
N GLY A 153 13.18 9.62 -15.64
CA GLY A 153 13.03 11.05 -15.32
C GLY A 153 11.58 11.55 -15.12
N THR A 154 10.56 10.72 -15.33
CA THR A 154 9.18 11.06 -14.94
C THR A 154 8.80 10.44 -13.60
N VAL A 155 8.18 11.22 -12.71
CA VAL A 155 7.68 10.75 -11.42
C VAL A 155 6.60 9.67 -11.62
N PRO A 156 6.73 8.48 -11.02
CA PRO A 156 5.68 7.46 -11.09
C PRO A 156 4.42 7.91 -10.35
N LEU A 157 3.26 7.38 -10.75
CA LEU A 157 2.03 7.50 -9.95
C LEU A 157 1.96 6.38 -8.90
N PHE A 158 2.48 5.21 -9.23
CA PHE A 158 2.54 4.05 -8.34
C PHE A 158 4.01 3.70 -8.13
N ALA A 159 4.46 3.70 -6.88
CA ALA A 159 5.81 3.29 -6.50
C ALA A 159 5.74 2.20 -5.43
N TYR A 160 6.86 1.55 -5.17
CA TYR A 160 6.99 0.66 -4.04
C TYR A 160 8.38 0.76 -3.42
N TRP A 161 8.47 0.28 -2.19
CA TRP A 161 9.72 0.01 -1.50
C TRP A 161 9.78 -1.48 -1.22
N SER A 162 10.91 -2.11 -1.60
CA SER A 162 11.16 -3.52 -1.31
C SER A 162 11.00 -3.84 0.17
N THR A 163 10.75 -5.11 0.43
CA THR A 163 10.74 -5.76 1.75
C THR A 163 11.97 -5.49 2.63
N ASP A 164 13.10 -5.03 2.08
CA ASP A 164 14.25 -4.53 2.87
C ASP A 164 13.89 -3.28 3.69
N PHE A 165 12.77 -2.63 3.39
CA PHE A 165 12.29 -1.47 4.14
C PHE A 165 12.12 -1.76 5.63
N HIS A 166 11.79 -2.99 6.02
CA HIS A 166 11.71 -3.32 7.45
C HIS A 166 13.04 -3.07 8.17
N GLU A 167 14.16 -3.47 7.55
CA GLU A 167 15.53 -3.26 8.07
C GLU A 167 15.88 -1.75 8.14
N VAL A 168 15.36 -0.97 7.20
CA VAL A 168 15.50 0.51 7.21
C VAL A 168 14.68 1.12 8.35
N MET A 169 13.47 0.61 8.60
CA MET A 169 12.61 1.10 9.69
C MET A 169 13.08 0.70 11.08
N GLU A 170 13.77 -0.44 11.23
CA GLU A 170 14.41 -0.85 12.50
C GLU A 170 15.47 0.17 12.96
N GLN A 171 16.14 0.84 12.02
CA GLN A 171 17.07 1.95 12.33
C GLN A 171 16.36 3.26 12.74
N GLY A 172 15.03 3.26 12.66
CA GLY A 172 14.14 4.30 13.17
C GLY A 172 13.61 5.28 12.12
N PRO A 173 12.54 6.03 12.45
CA PRO A 173 11.81 6.88 11.48
C PRO A 173 12.66 7.96 10.80
N LYS A 174 13.70 8.47 11.48
CA LYS A 174 14.63 9.47 10.91
C LYS A 174 15.47 8.90 9.78
N HIS A 175 15.98 7.69 9.96
CA HIS A 175 16.80 7.02 8.94
C HIS A 175 15.93 6.70 7.71
N ALA A 176 14.75 6.13 7.93
CA ALA A 176 13.79 5.86 6.86
C ALA A 176 13.35 7.11 6.10
N ALA A 177 13.11 8.24 6.79
CA ALA A 177 12.82 9.51 6.12
C ALA A 177 13.98 9.99 5.25
N ALA A 178 15.22 9.82 5.70
CA ALA A 178 16.42 10.16 4.91
C ALA A 178 16.56 9.27 3.67
N GLU A 179 16.33 7.95 3.80
CA GLU A 179 16.32 7.04 2.65
C GLU A 179 15.18 7.35 1.67
N LEU A 180 13.99 7.73 2.17
CA LEU A 180 12.88 8.15 1.31
C LEU A 180 13.23 9.42 0.51
N THR A 181 13.97 10.34 1.12
CA THR A 181 14.43 11.59 0.49
C THR A 181 15.41 11.35 -0.65
N LYS A 182 16.17 10.25 -0.62
CA LYS A 182 17.03 9.84 -1.74
C LYS A 182 16.24 9.35 -2.95
N ARG A 183 14.99 8.89 -2.75
CA ARG A 183 14.14 8.32 -3.80
C ARG A 183 13.16 9.33 -4.39
N PHE A 184 12.56 10.14 -3.54
CA PHE A 184 11.59 11.15 -3.93
C PHE A 184 11.87 12.45 -3.19
N SER A 185 11.93 13.57 -3.92
CA SER A 185 11.74 14.88 -3.33
C SER A 185 10.30 15.02 -2.81
N ARG A 186 10.06 15.99 -1.92
CA ARG A 186 8.72 16.27 -1.39
C ARG A 186 7.71 16.55 -2.50
N GLU A 187 8.11 17.29 -3.53
CA GLU A 187 7.24 17.62 -4.67
C GLU A 187 6.86 16.39 -5.49
N GLU A 188 7.80 15.46 -5.67
CA GLU A 188 7.55 14.19 -6.36
C GLU A 188 6.66 13.27 -5.53
N PHE A 189 6.84 13.23 -4.21
CA PHE A 189 5.98 12.44 -3.33
C PHE A 189 4.50 12.82 -3.44
N TRP A 190 4.19 14.11 -3.52
CA TRP A 190 2.81 14.58 -3.68
C TRP A 190 2.21 14.32 -5.07
N GLN A 191 3.00 13.85 -6.05
CA GLN A 191 2.50 13.38 -7.35
C GLN A 191 2.13 11.90 -7.33
N LEU A 192 2.50 11.17 -6.28
CA LEU A 192 2.18 9.75 -6.15
C LEU A 192 0.70 9.56 -5.81
N ARG A 193 0.07 8.60 -6.49
CA ARG A 193 -1.22 8.03 -6.11
C ARG A 193 -1.06 7.00 -5.00
N TYR A 194 -0.06 6.12 -5.12
CA TYR A 194 0.33 5.18 -4.06
C TYR A 194 1.84 4.96 -4.02
N ILE A 195 2.35 4.81 -2.80
CA ILE A 195 3.61 4.13 -2.52
C ILE A 195 3.34 2.94 -1.60
N PHE A 196 3.75 1.76 -2.04
CA PHE A 196 3.58 0.51 -1.29
C PHE A 196 4.86 0.19 -0.50
N PHE A 197 4.73 -0.02 0.80
CA PHE A 197 5.81 -0.50 1.66
C PHE A 197 5.50 -1.92 2.07
N LEU A 198 6.34 -2.86 1.62
CA LEU A 198 6.21 -4.26 2.01
C LEU A 198 6.80 -4.43 3.40
N VAL A 199 5.99 -4.92 4.34
CA VAL A 199 6.34 -5.08 5.75
C VAL A 199 6.50 -6.56 6.02
N GLN A 200 7.73 -6.99 6.27
CA GLN A 200 8.04 -8.37 6.65
C GLN A 200 8.25 -8.44 8.16
N THR A 201 7.61 -9.39 8.83
CA THR A 201 7.88 -9.72 10.24
C THR A 201 8.47 -11.13 10.34
N GLY A 202 9.50 -11.30 11.17
CA GLY A 202 10.28 -12.54 11.23
C GLY A 202 11.54 -12.51 10.34
N SER A 203 12.46 -13.46 10.55
CA SER A 203 13.79 -13.48 9.93
C SER A 203 14.01 -14.79 9.17
N GLU A 204 14.31 -14.69 7.87
CA GLU A 204 14.68 -15.83 7.02
C GLU A 204 15.96 -16.53 7.52
N GLU A 205 16.86 -15.83 8.20
CA GLU A 205 18.15 -16.38 8.69
C GLU A 205 17.99 -17.45 9.79
N ARG A 206 16.79 -17.61 10.34
CA ARG A 206 16.50 -18.58 11.42
C ARG A 206 15.50 -19.67 11.02
N ASP A 207 15.27 -19.88 9.72
CA ASP A 207 14.26 -20.81 9.19
C ASP A 207 12.83 -20.54 9.72
N LEU A 208 12.58 -19.34 10.25
CA LEU A 208 11.27 -18.85 10.60
C LEU A 208 10.74 -18.09 9.40
N PHE A 209 10.02 -18.77 8.52
CA PHE A 209 9.35 -18.14 7.38
C PHE A 209 8.51 -16.96 7.89
N GLY A 210 8.94 -15.75 7.53
CA GLY A 210 8.32 -14.52 8.01
C GLY A 210 6.90 -14.34 7.46
N HIS A 211 6.14 -13.44 8.08
CA HIS A 211 4.87 -12.98 7.56
C HIS A 211 5.07 -11.69 6.76
N ILE A 212 4.29 -11.49 5.70
CA ILE A 212 4.35 -10.27 4.88
C ILE A 212 2.98 -9.60 4.82
N ALA A 213 3.00 -8.29 4.99
CA ALA A 213 1.87 -7.37 4.87
C ALA A 213 2.27 -6.17 4.00
N VAL A 214 1.32 -5.28 3.72
CA VAL A 214 1.59 -4.03 2.99
C VAL A 214 1.04 -2.82 3.75
N CYS A 215 1.88 -1.80 3.90
CA CYS A 215 1.46 -0.45 4.24
C CYS A 215 1.41 0.37 2.95
N ALA A 216 0.21 0.75 2.52
CA ALA A 216 0.00 1.59 1.35
C ALA A 216 -0.25 3.03 1.77
N ILE A 217 0.58 3.95 1.31
CA ILE A 217 0.41 5.38 1.55
C ILE A 217 -0.04 6.03 0.25
N SER A 218 -1.16 6.76 0.30
CA SER A 218 -1.63 7.60 -0.81
C SER A 218 -1.45 9.07 -0.46
N PRO A 219 -0.42 9.74 -1.01
CA PRO A 219 -0.23 11.17 -0.83
C PRO A 219 -1.39 11.98 -1.40
N GLU A 220 -1.85 11.64 -2.62
CA GLU A 220 -3.01 12.27 -3.27
C GLU A 220 -4.26 12.25 -2.38
N ALA A 221 -4.58 11.10 -1.78
CA ALA A 221 -5.76 10.95 -0.93
C ALA A 221 -5.52 11.28 0.55
N LYS A 222 -4.25 11.52 0.95
CA LYS A 222 -3.81 11.65 2.36
C LYS A 222 -4.25 10.48 3.23
N THR A 223 -4.11 9.25 2.72
CA THR A 223 -4.49 8.03 3.43
C THR A 223 -3.31 7.10 3.68
N ILE A 224 -3.35 6.40 4.80
CA ILE A 224 -2.44 5.30 5.14
C ILE A 224 -3.29 4.07 5.40
N ASP A 225 -2.97 2.97 4.71
CA ASP A 225 -3.75 1.74 4.73
C ASP A 225 -2.82 0.57 5.04
N TYR A 226 -2.95 -0.01 6.24
CA TYR A 226 -2.20 -1.19 6.63
C TYR A 226 -3.05 -2.44 6.41
N LEU A 227 -2.65 -3.28 5.45
CA LEU A 227 -3.40 -4.44 4.99
C LEU A 227 -2.62 -5.71 5.31
N CYS A 228 -3.18 -6.54 6.19
CA CYS A 228 -2.58 -7.79 6.64
C CYS A 228 -3.59 -8.94 6.65
N SER A 229 -3.26 -10.05 6.00
CA SER A 229 -4.13 -11.24 5.95
C SER A 229 -4.16 -12.05 7.24
N ALA A 230 -3.23 -11.82 8.18
CA ALA A 230 -3.20 -12.47 9.49
C ALA A 230 -3.93 -11.67 10.59
N ALA A 231 -4.82 -10.75 10.21
CA ALA A 231 -5.55 -9.86 11.12
C ALA A 231 -4.66 -8.96 12.01
N ASP A 232 -3.39 -8.77 11.63
CA ASP A 232 -2.53 -7.79 12.29
C ASP A 232 -2.99 -6.36 11.95
N ASP A 233 -3.10 -5.52 12.98
CA ASP A 233 -3.45 -4.11 12.83
C ASP A 233 -2.22 -3.20 12.68
N GLY A 234 -1.02 -3.73 12.90
CA GLY A 234 0.25 -3.04 12.74
C GLY A 234 0.50 -1.95 13.80
N LEU A 235 -0.35 -1.84 14.82
CA LEU A 235 -0.23 -0.84 15.89
C LEU A 235 0.81 -1.26 16.93
N ILE A 236 1.50 -0.30 17.56
CA ILE A 236 2.51 -0.58 18.60
C ILE A 236 1.92 -1.38 19.80
N ARG A 237 0.65 -1.18 20.11
CA ARG A 237 -0.04 -1.93 21.19
C ARG A 237 -0.48 -3.34 20.76
N GLY A 238 -0.46 -3.63 19.46
CA GLY A 238 -0.76 -4.94 18.90
C GLY A 238 0.39 -5.93 19.11
N LYS A 239 0.16 -7.19 18.70
CA LYS A 239 1.18 -8.27 18.78
C LYS A 239 1.88 -8.55 17.45
N GLY A 240 1.51 -7.86 16.37
CA GLY A 240 2.09 -8.09 15.04
C GLY A 240 3.22 -7.10 14.72
N ALA A 241 3.16 -6.47 13.55
CA ALA A 241 4.30 -5.74 12.99
C ALA A 241 4.66 -4.44 13.70
N GLN A 242 3.75 -3.85 14.48
CA GLN A 242 4.00 -2.65 15.30
C GLN A 242 4.68 -1.50 14.51
N CYS A 243 4.29 -1.30 13.25
CA CYS A 243 4.99 -0.41 12.32
C CYS A 243 4.24 0.89 11.99
N VAL A 244 2.92 0.96 12.23
CA VAL A 244 2.06 2.07 11.77
C VAL A 244 2.51 3.40 12.35
N GLU A 245 2.74 3.49 13.66
CA GLU A 245 3.24 4.70 14.31
C GLU A 245 4.59 5.15 13.77
N ASN A 246 5.46 4.21 13.40
CA ASN A 246 6.75 4.54 12.82
C ASN A 246 6.60 5.14 11.41
N PHE A 247 5.61 4.72 10.62
CA PHE A 247 5.25 5.39 9.37
C PHE A 247 4.77 6.83 9.60
N LEU A 248 3.93 7.07 10.62
CA LEU A 248 3.46 8.42 10.96
C LEU A 248 4.62 9.36 11.34
N ALA A 249 5.54 8.85 12.18
CA ALA A 249 6.74 9.59 12.57
C ALA A 249 7.64 9.88 11.36
N MET A 250 7.84 8.89 10.49
CA MET A 250 8.66 9.03 9.28
C MET A 250 8.07 10.06 8.32
N LEU A 251 6.77 10.02 8.04
CA LEU A 251 6.08 11.01 7.19
C LEU A 251 6.19 12.43 7.77
N THR A 252 6.09 12.56 9.09
CA THR A 252 6.23 13.86 9.77
C THR A 252 7.62 14.46 9.54
N ILE A 253 8.67 13.63 9.62
CA ILE A 253 10.06 14.05 9.39
C ILE A 253 10.31 14.34 7.92
N TYR A 254 9.90 13.41 7.04
CA TYR A 254 10.11 13.48 5.60
C TYR A 254 9.41 14.70 4.94
N LEU A 255 8.15 14.94 5.31
CA LEU A 255 7.39 16.08 4.77
C LEU A 255 7.75 17.40 5.43
N GLY A 256 8.43 17.36 6.58
CA GLY A 256 9.01 18.51 7.26
C GLY A 256 8.01 19.63 7.60
N ASP A 257 8.59 20.81 7.84
CA ASP A 257 7.90 22.03 8.26
C ASP A 257 8.10 23.19 7.28
N GLU A 258 8.64 22.95 6.09
CA GLU A 258 8.82 24.03 5.13
C GLU A 258 7.56 24.25 4.30
N PRO A 259 7.23 25.50 3.93
CA PRO A 259 6.21 25.78 2.93
C PRO A 259 6.44 24.98 1.63
N PRO A 260 5.39 24.72 0.85
CA PRO A 260 4.00 25.12 1.09
C PRO A 260 3.34 24.28 2.19
N LEU A 261 2.54 24.92 3.06
CA LEU A 261 1.93 24.28 4.23
C LEU A 261 1.06 23.06 3.88
N ARG A 262 0.41 23.09 2.71
CA ARG A 262 -0.39 21.98 2.18
C ARG A 262 0.40 20.68 1.97
N GLN A 263 1.73 20.79 1.86
CA GLN A 263 2.66 19.68 1.64
C GLN A 263 3.31 19.18 2.94
N ARG A 264 2.93 19.73 4.10
CA ARG A 264 3.33 19.17 5.41
C ARG A 264 2.43 17.99 5.76
N PHE A 265 2.93 17.10 6.60
CA PHE A 265 2.07 16.10 7.23
C PHE A 265 1.10 16.80 8.20
N ASN A 266 -0.21 16.58 8.06
CA ASN A 266 -1.20 17.17 8.97
C ASN A 266 -2.16 16.09 9.47
N PRO A 267 -2.06 15.65 10.73
CA PRO A 267 -2.86 14.53 11.21
C PRO A 267 -4.38 14.82 11.25
N CYS A 268 -4.81 16.08 11.08
CA CYS A 268 -6.22 16.47 10.97
C CYS A 268 -6.86 16.11 9.62
N ASP A 269 -6.10 16.13 8.52
CA ASP A 269 -6.62 15.84 7.19
C ASP A 269 -6.11 14.52 6.60
N TRP A 270 -5.15 13.87 7.27
CA TRP A 270 -4.75 12.51 6.98
C TRP A 270 -5.64 11.48 7.69
N LYS A 271 -5.90 10.36 7.02
CA LYS A 271 -6.71 9.27 7.55
C LYS A 271 -5.96 7.95 7.53
N LEU A 272 -6.28 7.09 8.49
CA LEU A 272 -5.69 5.77 8.68
C LEU A 272 -6.78 4.70 8.60
N ARG A 273 -6.43 3.55 8.05
CA ARG A 273 -7.20 2.32 8.12
C ARG A 273 -6.25 1.16 8.41
N THR A 274 -6.65 0.29 9.32
CA THR A 274 -5.96 -0.95 9.67
C THR A 274 -6.99 -2.08 9.78
N GLY A 275 -6.52 -3.33 9.82
CA GLY A 275 -7.39 -4.49 10.05
C GLY A 275 -8.37 -4.80 8.92
N ARG A 276 -8.21 -4.17 7.74
CA ARG A 276 -9.01 -4.47 6.54
C ARG A 276 -8.18 -5.32 5.59
N SER A 277 -8.45 -6.61 5.50
CA SER A 277 -7.94 -7.50 4.46
C SER A 277 -8.83 -8.74 4.42
N GLU A 278 -8.83 -9.46 3.30
CA GLU A 278 -9.28 -10.85 3.35
C GLU A 278 -8.32 -11.63 4.26
N LEU A 279 -8.89 -12.43 5.16
CA LEU A 279 -8.14 -13.22 6.13
C LEU A 279 -7.69 -14.53 5.51
N GLN A 280 -6.41 -14.86 5.68
CA GLN A 280 -5.89 -16.15 5.27
C GLN A 280 -6.24 -17.24 6.29
N ASP A 281 -6.07 -18.49 5.87
CA ASP A 281 -6.04 -19.61 6.81
C ASP A 281 -4.73 -19.57 7.62
N GLU A 282 -4.80 -19.79 8.93
CA GLU A 282 -3.64 -19.68 9.83
C GLU A 282 -2.60 -20.78 9.55
N GLU A 283 -3.05 -21.92 9.02
CA GLU A 283 -2.21 -23.08 8.71
C GLU A 283 -1.55 -23.00 7.31
N GLU A 284 -1.96 -22.03 6.47
CA GLU A 284 -1.49 -21.92 5.09
C GLU A 284 -0.50 -20.75 4.91
N PRO A 285 0.64 -20.96 4.22
CA PRO A 285 1.68 -19.96 4.04
C PRO A 285 1.35 -18.98 2.89
N ASP A 286 0.13 -18.47 2.83
CA ASP A 286 -0.38 -17.70 1.69
C ASP A 286 -0.21 -16.17 1.80
N CYS A 287 0.44 -15.66 2.85
CA CYS A 287 0.52 -14.21 3.14
C CYS A 287 1.10 -13.37 1.99
N GLY A 288 2.06 -13.90 1.25
CA GLY A 288 2.59 -13.24 0.05
C GLY A 288 1.57 -13.12 -1.08
N ILE A 289 0.70 -14.12 -1.27
CA ILE A 289 -0.37 -14.08 -2.28
C ILE A 289 -1.40 -13.03 -1.89
N TYR A 290 -1.86 -13.03 -0.65
CA TYR A 290 -2.82 -12.03 -0.15
C TYR A 290 -2.25 -10.60 -0.24
N THR A 291 -0.97 -10.42 0.09
CA THR A 291 -0.28 -9.12 -0.07
C THR A 291 -0.28 -8.65 -1.52
N ILE A 292 0.06 -9.53 -2.47
CA ILE A 292 0.00 -9.23 -3.91
C ILE A 292 -1.42 -8.87 -4.34
N CYS A 293 -2.44 -9.63 -3.89
CA CYS A 293 -3.84 -9.35 -4.20
C CYS A 293 -4.30 -7.99 -3.66
N ASN A 294 -3.91 -7.64 -2.43
CA ASN A 294 -4.20 -6.34 -1.82
C ASN A 294 -3.58 -5.20 -2.65
N ILE A 295 -2.32 -5.32 -3.05
CA ILE A 295 -1.63 -4.35 -3.90
C ILE A 295 -2.30 -4.23 -5.26
N MET A 296 -2.66 -5.34 -5.91
CA MET A 296 -3.41 -5.33 -7.17
C MET A 296 -4.75 -4.59 -7.02
N CYS A 297 -5.49 -4.82 -5.93
CA CYS A 297 -6.76 -4.13 -5.71
C CYS A 297 -6.58 -2.62 -5.57
N LEU A 298 -5.58 -2.16 -4.83
CA LEU A 298 -5.26 -0.73 -4.70
C LEU A 298 -4.77 -0.14 -6.02
N ALA A 299 -3.79 -0.77 -6.68
CA ALA A 299 -3.16 -0.26 -7.89
C ALA A 299 -4.10 -0.25 -9.10
N PHE A 300 -4.98 -1.24 -9.22
CA PHE A 300 -5.90 -1.38 -10.35
C PHE A 300 -7.31 -0.82 -10.06
N ALA A 301 -7.48 -0.22 -8.86
CA ALA A 301 -8.73 0.35 -8.38
C ALA A 301 -9.90 -0.66 -8.36
N TRP A 302 -9.63 -1.85 -7.82
CA TRP A 302 -10.63 -2.88 -7.51
C TRP A 302 -10.98 -2.86 -6.03
N GLU A 303 -12.17 -3.36 -5.70
CA GLU A 303 -12.61 -3.57 -4.33
C GLU A 303 -11.68 -4.52 -3.57
N LEU A 304 -11.41 -4.21 -2.30
CA LEU A 304 -10.52 -5.02 -1.45
C LEU A 304 -11.13 -6.37 -1.03
N SER A 305 -12.43 -6.59 -1.24
CA SER A 305 -13.08 -7.84 -0.82
C SER A 305 -13.08 -8.87 -1.95
N TYR A 306 -12.00 -9.61 -2.16
CA TYR A 306 -11.95 -10.66 -3.19
C TYR A 306 -12.45 -12.03 -2.71
N GLY A 307 -12.95 -12.10 -1.47
CA GLY A 307 -13.48 -13.28 -0.78
C GLY A 307 -12.37 -14.18 -0.24
N ALA A 308 -12.60 -14.80 0.91
CA ALA A 308 -11.69 -15.81 1.47
C ALA A 308 -11.55 -16.99 0.50
N ARG A 309 -10.38 -17.09 -0.15
CA ARG A 309 -10.07 -18.13 -1.14
C ARG A 309 -9.39 -19.31 -0.48
N ARG A 310 -9.76 -20.52 -0.91
CA ARG A 310 -9.20 -21.78 -0.37
C ARG A 310 -8.99 -22.82 -1.46
N GLY A 311 -8.17 -23.81 -1.17
CA GLY A 311 -8.00 -25.00 -2.01
C GLY A 311 -7.63 -24.66 -3.46
N GLN A 312 -8.44 -25.10 -4.41
CA GLN A 312 -8.14 -24.97 -5.84
C GLN A 312 -8.04 -23.51 -6.31
N GLU A 313 -8.80 -22.59 -5.73
CA GLU A 313 -8.75 -21.17 -6.12
C GLU A 313 -7.40 -20.53 -5.74
N MET A 314 -6.89 -20.85 -4.54
CA MET A 314 -5.56 -20.40 -4.12
C MET A 314 -4.45 -21.02 -4.97
N ARG A 315 -4.57 -22.31 -5.32
CA ARG A 315 -3.65 -22.96 -6.26
C ARG A 315 -3.65 -22.27 -7.63
N ASN A 316 -4.82 -21.90 -8.15
CA ASN A 316 -4.92 -21.16 -9.40
C ASN A 316 -4.26 -19.78 -9.30
N GLY A 317 -4.48 -19.04 -8.21
CA GLY A 317 -3.86 -17.73 -7.97
C GLY A 317 -2.32 -17.83 -7.90
N ARG A 318 -1.81 -18.84 -7.19
CA ARG A 318 -0.38 -19.14 -7.10
C ARG A 318 0.24 -19.44 -8.48
N ILE A 319 -0.40 -20.30 -9.28
CA ILE A 319 0.03 -20.60 -10.66
C ILE A 319 0.00 -19.33 -11.53
N ARG A 320 -1.01 -18.48 -11.38
CA ARG A 320 -1.11 -17.19 -12.08
C ARG A 320 0.05 -16.26 -11.73
N ILE A 321 0.38 -16.12 -10.46
CA ILE A 321 1.50 -15.28 -10.02
C ILE A 321 2.83 -15.82 -10.57
N CYS A 322 3.09 -17.11 -10.42
CA CYS A 322 4.31 -17.74 -10.95
C CYS A 322 4.43 -17.57 -12.47
N SER A 323 3.33 -17.79 -13.19
CA SER A 323 3.30 -17.61 -14.64
C SER A 323 3.50 -16.14 -15.02
N THR A 324 2.96 -15.20 -14.26
CA THR A 324 3.14 -13.74 -14.49
C THR A 324 4.58 -13.32 -14.26
N LEU A 325 5.22 -13.79 -13.18
CA LEU A 325 6.64 -13.58 -12.94
C LEU A 325 7.49 -14.14 -14.09
N ARG A 326 7.17 -15.35 -14.56
CA ARG A 326 7.88 -16.02 -15.64
C ARG A 326 7.86 -15.27 -16.96
N VAL A 327 6.72 -14.66 -17.30
CA VAL A 327 6.58 -13.88 -18.55
C VAL A 327 7.00 -12.42 -18.38
N SER A 328 7.64 -12.06 -17.26
CA SER A 328 8.08 -10.71 -16.94
C SER A 328 6.94 -9.68 -16.87
N GLY A 329 5.84 -10.04 -16.20
CA GLY A 329 4.79 -9.12 -15.79
C GLY A 329 3.53 -9.13 -16.66
N PHE A 330 2.77 -8.03 -16.58
CA PHE A 330 1.44 -7.89 -17.17
C PHE A 330 1.47 -7.33 -18.61
N ARG A 331 0.45 -7.70 -19.40
CA ARG A 331 0.30 -7.29 -20.81
C ARG A 331 -0.84 -6.30 -21.01
N GLY A 332 -0.72 -5.47 -22.05
CA GLY A 332 -1.82 -4.60 -22.50
C GLY A 332 -2.96 -5.41 -23.12
N PHE A 333 -4.13 -4.78 -23.23
CA PHE A 333 -5.27 -5.38 -23.94
C PHE A 333 -5.00 -5.42 -25.44
N ASN A 334 -5.23 -6.57 -26.07
CA ASN A 334 -5.21 -6.71 -27.52
C ASN A 334 -6.64 -6.95 -28.04
N PRO A 335 -7.21 -6.01 -28.82
CA PRO A 335 -8.59 -6.11 -29.32
C PRO A 335 -8.75 -7.04 -30.54
N ALA A 336 -7.65 -7.58 -31.10
CA ALA A 336 -7.75 -8.44 -32.28
C ALA A 336 -8.54 -9.72 -31.96
N LYS A 337 -9.39 -10.15 -32.90
CA LYS A 337 -10.20 -11.36 -32.75
C LYS A 337 -9.30 -12.57 -32.49
N GLY A 338 -9.51 -13.26 -31.37
CA GLY A 338 -8.71 -14.42 -30.98
C GLY A 338 -7.35 -14.08 -30.35
N ALA A 339 -7.09 -12.81 -30.02
CA ALA A 339 -5.89 -12.43 -29.31
C ALA A 339 -5.82 -13.06 -27.91
N ASP A 340 -4.60 -13.45 -27.51
CA ASP A 340 -4.36 -13.99 -26.17
C ASP A 340 -4.24 -12.87 -25.13
N ASN A 341 -5.34 -12.64 -24.40
CA ASN A 341 -5.42 -11.69 -23.28
C ASN A 341 -5.21 -12.35 -21.90
N THR A 342 -4.51 -13.50 -21.83
CA THR A 342 -4.32 -14.26 -20.59
C THR A 342 -3.69 -13.44 -19.46
N PHE A 343 -2.68 -12.61 -19.78
CA PHE A 343 -1.90 -11.79 -18.83
C PHE A 343 -2.32 -10.31 -18.79
N TYR A 344 -3.41 -9.96 -19.46
CA TYR A 344 -4.02 -8.63 -19.36
C TYR A 344 -4.91 -8.57 -18.12
N TYR A 345 -4.90 -7.48 -17.33
CA TYR A 345 -5.82 -7.31 -16.20
C TYR A 345 -6.50 -5.94 -16.33
N PRO A 346 -7.82 -5.84 -16.18
CA PRO A 346 -8.52 -4.59 -16.44
C PRO A 346 -8.25 -3.57 -15.31
N LEU A 347 -7.75 -2.39 -15.66
CA LEU A 347 -7.65 -1.27 -14.73
C LEU A 347 -8.88 -0.37 -14.84
N ASN A 348 -9.20 0.31 -13.73
CA ASN A 348 -10.35 1.20 -13.64
C ASN A 348 -9.91 2.68 -13.60
N ASN A 349 -10.36 3.46 -14.60
CA ASN A 349 -10.20 4.93 -14.63
C ASN A 349 -11.39 5.69 -14.02
N LEU A 350 -12.44 4.98 -13.62
CA LEU A 350 -13.61 5.56 -12.95
C LEU A 350 -13.30 5.81 -11.47
N SER A 351 -14.21 6.51 -10.78
CA SER A 351 -14.11 6.75 -9.34
C SER A 351 -13.80 5.45 -8.57
N PRO A 352 -12.88 5.50 -7.58
CA PRO A 352 -12.54 4.32 -6.80
C PRO A 352 -13.81 3.70 -6.17
N PRO A 353 -13.94 2.36 -6.13
CA PRO A 353 -15.04 1.73 -5.43
C PRO A 353 -15.11 2.15 -3.97
N ASN A 354 -16.32 2.19 -3.39
CA ASN A 354 -16.56 2.56 -1.99
C ASN A 354 -15.62 1.84 -1.00
N SER A 355 -15.33 0.55 -1.21
CA SER A 355 -14.40 -0.18 -0.33
C SER A 355 -12.98 0.39 -0.27
N LEU A 356 -12.55 1.14 -1.29
CA LEU A 356 -11.24 1.79 -1.32
C LEU A 356 -11.22 3.15 -0.62
N ILE A 357 -12.37 3.75 -0.36
CA ILE A 357 -12.50 5.10 0.21
C ILE A 357 -13.19 5.10 1.59
N ASP A 358 -13.96 4.07 1.89
CA ASP A 358 -14.71 3.94 3.13
C ASP A 358 -13.86 3.40 4.28
N SER A 359 -14.35 3.61 5.50
CA SER A 359 -13.80 3.07 6.75
C SER A 359 -12.41 3.61 7.14
N PHE A 360 -11.97 4.71 6.52
CA PHE A 360 -10.82 5.47 6.98
C PHE A 360 -11.23 6.38 8.14
N VAL A 361 -10.43 6.36 9.21
CA VAL A 361 -10.63 7.20 10.40
C VAL A 361 -9.53 8.26 10.42
N GLN A 362 -9.85 9.50 10.79
CA GLN A 362 -8.85 10.56 10.95
C GLN A 362 -7.79 10.14 11.97
N ILE A 363 -6.51 10.41 11.69
CA ILE A 363 -5.39 9.93 12.50
C ILE A 363 -5.49 10.37 13.96
N LEU A 364 -5.92 11.62 14.21
CA LEU A 364 -6.09 12.13 15.58
C LEU A 364 -7.19 11.42 16.39
N HIS A 365 -8.09 10.70 15.73
CA HIS A 365 -9.22 10.00 16.34
C HIS A 365 -9.12 8.48 16.19
N PHE A 366 -8.01 7.96 15.68
CA PHE A 366 -7.87 6.53 15.41
C PHE A 366 -7.79 5.74 16.73
N PRO A 367 -8.68 4.77 16.98
CA PRO A 367 -8.67 3.97 18.21
C PRO A 367 -7.38 3.14 18.36
N GLY A 368 -6.81 3.10 19.56
CA GLY A 368 -5.62 2.30 19.87
C GLY A 368 -4.27 2.93 19.48
N LEU A 369 -4.29 3.98 18.65
CA LEU A 369 -3.09 4.68 18.22
C LEU A 369 -2.47 5.50 19.37
N MET A 370 -1.16 5.35 19.59
CA MET A 370 -0.41 6.10 20.61
C MET A 370 -0.04 7.51 20.17
N ILE A 371 -1.03 8.29 19.73
CA ILE A 371 -0.80 9.55 19.01
C ILE A 371 0.01 10.59 19.80
N ASN A 372 -0.11 10.62 21.13
CA ASN A 372 0.58 11.57 21.99
C ASN A 372 2.07 11.25 22.13
N GLU A 373 2.41 9.97 22.04
CA GLU A 373 3.76 9.43 22.09
C GLU A 373 4.41 9.43 20.71
N THR A 374 3.62 9.22 19.65
CA THR A 374 4.09 9.19 18.25
C THR A 374 4.35 10.60 17.70
N LEU A 375 3.48 11.57 17.96
CA LEU A 375 3.56 12.91 17.37
C LEU A 375 3.77 14.00 18.41
N THR A 376 4.67 14.93 18.11
CA THR A 376 4.90 16.11 18.94
C THR A 376 3.63 16.96 19.06
N ALA A 377 3.51 17.72 20.14
CA ALA A 377 2.38 18.61 20.34
C ALA A 377 2.25 19.66 19.22
N GLU A 378 3.35 20.04 18.58
CA GLU A 378 3.35 20.95 17.43
C GLU A 378 2.69 20.33 16.21
N VAL A 379 3.05 19.10 15.85
CA VAL A 379 2.47 18.39 14.70
C VAL A 379 0.98 18.13 14.90
N ARG A 380 0.59 17.73 16.12
CA ARG A 380 -0.83 17.43 16.46
C ARG A 380 -1.74 18.65 16.40
N ARG A 381 -1.20 19.86 16.39
CA ARG A 381 -1.95 21.13 16.34
C ARG A 381 -2.06 21.71 14.94
N ARG A 382 -1.39 21.12 13.95
CA ARG A 382 -1.42 21.61 12.58
C ARG A 382 -2.85 21.69 12.08
N SER A 383 -3.20 22.77 11.40
CA SER A 383 -4.57 22.98 10.92
C SER A 383 -4.62 23.29 9.44
N PRO A 384 -5.51 22.63 8.67
CA PRO A 384 -5.64 22.87 7.23
C PRO A 384 -6.13 24.28 6.90
N MET A 385 -6.74 25.00 7.85
CA MET A 385 -7.18 26.39 7.65
C MET A 385 -6.04 27.34 7.27
N TYR A 386 -4.80 26.98 7.63
CA TYR A 386 -3.62 27.78 7.36
C TYR A 386 -2.97 27.47 6.01
N TYR A 387 -3.46 26.52 5.22
CA TYR A 387 -2.86 26.21 3.91
C TYR A 387 -2.80 27.42 2.95
N GLY A 388 -3.74 28.36 3.10
CA GLY A 388 -3.74 29.64 2.37
C GLY A 388 -2.81 30.72 2.93
N CYS A 389 -2.02 30.44 3.97
CA CYS A 389 -1.06 31.35 4.58
C CYS A 389 0.38 30.88 4.29
N PRO A 390 0.91 31.08 3.07
CA PRO A 390 2.21 30.54 2.68
C PRO A 390 3.40 31.21 3.38
N ASP A 391 3.19 32.43 3.89
CA ASP A 391 4.23 33.26 4.48
C ASP A 391 3.71 34.06 5.68
N LYS A 392 4.66 34.76 6.31
CA LYS A 392 4.41 35.54 7.52
C LYS A 392 3.49 36.73 7.29
N GLU A 393 3.59 37.37 6.13
CA GLU A 393 2.77 38.55 5.80
C GLU A 393 1.30 38.16 5.67
N THR A 394 1.03 37.05 4.97
CA THR A 394 -0.31 36.50 4.77
C THR A 394 -0.90 36.01 6.10
N LEU A 395 -0.11 35.33 6.94
CA LEU A 395 -0.55 34.93 8.26
C LEU A 395 -0.82 36.13 9.18
N TYR A 396 0.00 37.18 9.10
CA TYR A 396 -0.22 38.42 9.85
C TYR A 396 -1.54 39.08 9.42
N ALA A 397 -1.78 39.21 8.11
CA ALA A 397 -3.02 39.74 7.58
C ALA A 397 -4.25 38.87 7.91
N HIS A 398 -4.08 37.54 8.03
CA HIS A 398 -5.12 36.65 8.55
C HIS A 398 -5.45 36.99 10.01
N CYS A 399 -4.44 37.10 10.88
CA CYS A 399 -4.63 37.45 12.28
C CYS A 399 -5.22 38.85 12.47
N ASP A 400 -4.79 39.83 11.66
CA ASP A 400 -5.28 41.21 11.72
C ASP A 400 -6.76 41.32 11.33
N ARG A 401 -7.16 40.67 10.22
CA ARG A 401 -8.59 40.55 9.84
C ARG A 401 -9.43 39.88 10.93
N ASN A 402 -8.81 39.01 11.73
CA ASN A 402 -9.44 38.27 12.80
C ASN A 402 -8.99 38.74 14.19
N LYS A 403 -8.60 40.01 14.36
CA LYS A 403 -7.93 40.51 15.59
C LYS A 403 -8.70 40.23 16.88
N ARG A 404 -10.04 40.15 16.82
CA ARG A 404 -10.90 39.74 17.95
C ARG A 404 -10.56 38.34 18.50
N PHE A 405 -10.09 37.47 17.62
CA PHE A 405 -9.76 36.08 17.90
C PHE A 405 -8.28 35.85 18.19
N TYR A 406 -7.41 36.80 17.85
CA TYR A 406 -5.96 36.72 18.09
C TYR A 406 -5.47 37.99 18.81
N PRO A 407 -5.96 38.30 20.03
CA PRO A 407 -5.55 39.51 20.73
C PRO A 407 -4.04 39.50 20.99
N ASN A 408 -3.39 40.64 20.79
CA ASN A 408 -1.95 40.83 20.98
C ASN A 408 -1.04 40.07 20.00
N PHE A 409 -1.55 39.55 18.89
CA PHE A 409 -0.72 38.86 17.89
C PHE A 409 0.43 39.75 17.38
N ASP A 410 0.23 41.07 17.37
CA ASP A 410 1.13 42.13 16.91
C ASP A 410 2.31 42.45 17.86
N LYS A 411 2.40 41.78 19.03
CA LYS A 411 3.54 41.94 19.94
C LYS A 411 4.86 41.51 19.28
N VAL A 412 5.93 42.25 19.58
CA VAL A 412 7.28 42.01 19.04
C VAL A 412 7.76 40.56 19.24
N GLY A 413 7.41 39.94 20.37
CA GLY A 413 7.78 38.54 20.67
C GLY A 413 6.94 37.46 19.96
N ILE A 414 5.85 37.84 19.29
CA ILE A 414 4.89 36.92 18.65
C ILE A 414 5.00 37.01 17.13
N SER A 415 4.79 38.20 16.55
CA SER A 415 4.85 38.39 15.09
C SER A 415 5.93 39.38 14.64
N GLY A 416 6.70 39.94 15.58
CA GLY A 416 7.73 40.95 15.28
C GLY A 416 8.78 40.46 14.28
N ARG A 417 9.48 41.39 13.60
CA ARG A 417 10.35 41.11 12.45
C ARG A 417 11.31 39.92 12.64
N LEU A 418 11.91 39.76 13.81
CA LEU A 418 12.88 38.70 14.14
C LEU A 418 12.23 37.33 14.43
N VAL A 419 10.91 37.26 14.57
CA VAL A 419 10.21 35.98 14.80
C VAL A 419 10.06 35.23 13.47
N PRO A 420 10.58 34.00 13.34
CA PRO A 420 10.41 33.21 12.12
C PRO A 420 8.94 32.88 11.86
N PHE A 421 8.59 32.70 10.58
CA PHE A 421 7.25 32.30 10.16
C PHE A 421 6.72 31.07 10.93
N ALA A 422 7.52 30.01 11.01
CA ALA A 422 7.14 28.78 11.72
C ALA A 422 6.78 29.02 13.20
N LYS A 423 7.53 29.90 13.88
CA LYS A 423 7.26 30.24 15.29
C LYS A 423 5.98 31.05 15.46
N PHE A 424 5.68 31.95 14.51
CA PHE A 424 4.43 32.69 14.51
C PHE A 424 3.24 31.76 14.20
N LEU A 425 3.33 30.91 13.17
CA LEU A 425 2.32 29.90 12.85
C LEU A 425 2.02 28.98 14.03
N SER A 426 3.07 28.44 14.67
CA SER A 426 2.96 27.59 15.86
C SER A 426 2.33 28.31 17.06
N TRP A 427 2.44 29.65 17.15
CA TRP A 427 1.68 30.44 18.13
C TRP A 427 0.20 30.51 17.78
N VAL A 428 -0.13 30.78 16.52
CA VAL A 428 -1.52 30.90 16.04
C VAL A 428 -2.27 29.57 16.18
N GLU A 429 -1.66 28.45 15.75
CA GLU A 429 -2.23 27.10 15.90
C GLU A 429 -2.41 26.70 17.38
N ARG A 430 -1.49 27.10 18.26
CA ARG A 430 -1.66 26.93 19.71
C ARG A 430 -2.82 27.73 20.27
N TYR A 431 -2.97 28.96 19.79
CA TYR A 431 -4.02 29.85 20.25
C TYR A 431 -5.40 29.32 19.86
N ASP A 432 -5.54 28.83 18.62
CA ASP A 432 -6.79 28.21 18.18
C ASP A 432 -7.13 26.94 18.92
N LEU A 433 -6.18 26.05 19.16
CA LEU A 433 -6.46 24.85 19.97
C LEU A 433 -6.90 25.22 21.39
N ALA A 434 -6.30 26.24 22.00
CA ALA A 434 -6.71 26.70 23.32
C ALA A 434 -8.13 27.27 23.29
N ARG A 435 -8.46 28.07 22.27
CA ARG A 435 -9.80 28.61 22.06
C ARG A 435 -10.84 27.52 21.84
N GLU A 436 -10.55 26.47 21.07
CA GLU A 436 -11.45 25.35 20.87
C GLU A 436 -11.74 24.59 22.18
N ARG A 437 -10.80 24.58 23.13
CA ARG A 437 -11.02 24.02 24.47
C ARG A 437 -11.86 24.93 25.37
N ASP A 438 -11.72 26.25 25.20
CA ASP A 438 -12.45 27.26 25.98
C ASP A 438 -13.88 27.50 25.45
N VAL A 439 -14.13 27.21 24.18
CA VAL A 439 -15.48 27.03 23.64
C VAL A 439 -16.02 25.72 24.23
N ALA A 440 -17.03 25.81 25.10
CA ALA A 440 -17.65 24.63 25.71
C ALA A 440 -17.92 23.56 24.64
N PRO A 441 -17.47 22.31 24.86
CA PRO A 441 -17.63 21.30 23.83
C PRO A 441 -19.13 21.03 23.68
N PHE A 442 -19.56 20.70 22.47
CA PHE A 442 -20.67 19.76 22.30
C PHE A 442 -20.54 18.63 23.36
N PRO A 443 -21.67 18.15 23.91
CA PRO A 443 -21.76 17.58 25.26
C PRO A 443 -20.61 16.61 25.58
N LYS A 444 -19.98 16.86 26.75
CA LYS A 444 -18.88 16.06 27.30
C LYS A 444 -19.13 14.55 27.12
N PRO A 445 -18.09 13.75 26.84
CA PRO A 445 -18.19 12.29 26.87
C PRO A 445 -18.78 11.85 28.21
N TYR A 446 -19.73 10.91 28.15
CA TYR A 446 -20.35 10.29 29.31
C TYR A 446 -19.29 9.80 30.30
N LEU A 447 -19.32 10.32 31.53
CA LEU A 447 -18.56 9.78 32.65
C LEU A 447 -19.48 8.81 33.40
N PRO A 448 -19.17 7.50 33.47
CA PRO A 448 -20.04 6.49 34.10
C PRO A 448 -20.15 6.61 35.63
N ASN A 449 -19.53 7.63 36.23
CA ASN A 449 -19.52 7.85 37.68
C ASN A 449 -20.63 8.81 38.16
N GLY A 450 -21.60 9.14 37.30
CA GLY A 450 -22.83 9.85 37.72
C GLY A 450 -22.62 11.29 38.20
N SER A 451 -21.48 11.91 37.90
CA SER A 451 -21.10 13.23 38.43
C SER A 451 -21.65 14.44 37.65
N ASN A 452 -22.47 14.23 36.62
CA ASN A 452 -23.18 15.30 35.92
C ASN A 452 -24.68 15.26 36.28
N GLY A 453 -25.08 16.10 37.24
CA GLY A 453 -26.47 16.22 37.66
C GLY A 453 -27.39 16.75 36.55
N SER A 454 -28.45 15.98 36.26
CA SER A 454 -29.80 16.38 35.79
C SER A 454 -29.88 17.21 34.48
N LYS A 455 -30.64 16.88 33.44
CA LYS A 455 -31.82 16.04 33.23
C LYS A 455 -31.84 15.65 31.73
N ASP A 456 -32.38 14.46 31.48
CA ASP A 456 -32.85 13.94 30.18
C ASP A 456 -31.81 13.67 29.09
N TRP A 457 -31.07 12.57 29.22
CA TRP A 457 -30.73 11.70 28.08
C TRP A 457 -30.70 10.24 28.56
N ILE A 458 -31.49 9.38 27.91
CA ILE A 458 -31.59 7.94 28.21
C ILE A 458 -30.40 7.22 27.55
N PRO A 459 -29.61 6.39 28.27
CA PRO A 459 -28.52 5.60 27.69
C PRO A 459 -29.02 4.47 26.78
N PRO A 460 -28.16 3.91 25.89
CA PRO A 460 -28.54 2.91 24.88
C PRO A 460 -29.00 1.55 25.44
N ASP A 461 -28.91 1.34 26.75
CA ASP A 461 -29.15 0.04 27.40
C ASP A 461 -30.52 -0.04 28.08
N ALA A 462 -31.45 0.86 27.76
CA ALA A 462 -32.84 0.73 28.17
C ALA A 462 -33.50 -0.42 27.39
N HIS A 463 -33.45 -1.62 27.97
CA HIS A 463 -34.26 -2.77 27.55
C HIS A 463 -35.74 -2.37 27.46
N TRP A 464 -36.25 -2.22 26.24
CA TRP A 464 -37.69 -2.17 26.03
C TRP A 464 -38.26 -3.59 26.13
N PRO A 465 -39.28 -3.84 26.96
CA PRO A 465 -39.95 -5.12 26.95
C PRO A 465 -40.76 -5.24 25.65
N THR A 466 -40.67 -6.42 25.06
CA THR A 466 -41.59 -6.94 24.05
C THR A 466 -43.05 -6.61 24.40
N ARG A 467 -43.79 -6.09 23.43
CA ARG A 467 -45.16 -6.52 23.18
C ARG A 467 -45.53 -6.33 21.71
N ARG A 468 -45.83 -7.48 21.08
CA ARG A 468 -46.74 -7.61 19.93
C ARG A 468 -48.04 -6.82 20.17
N LEU A 469 -48.75 -6.57 19.07
CA LEU A 469 -50.17 -6.19 18.87
C LEU A 469 -50.19 -4.97 17.92
N TRP A 470 -50.61 -5.01 16.66
CA TRP A 470 -51.38 -5.95 15.83
C TRP A 470 -50.80 -6.00 14.41
#